data_AF-A0A662CS10-F1
#
_entry.id   AF-A0A662CS10-F1
#
_cell.length_a   1.000
_cell.length_b   1.000
_cell.length_c   1.000
_cell.angle_alpha   90.00
_cell.angle_beta   90.00
_cell.angle_gamma   90.00
#
_symmetry.space_group_name_H-M   'P 1'
#
loop_
_entity.id
_entity.type
_entity.pdbx_description
1 polymer ?
#
loop_
_entity_poly.entity_id
_entity_poly.type
_entity_poly.pdbx_seq_one_letter_code
_entity_poly.pdbx_strand_id
1 'polypeptide(L)'
;MLSLLGGIAILIVGAVILSSCEGPAGTNGTNGTDGADGADGADGADANSTCILCHSDDQVIVTKSKQYANSAHSTGHTSGYTNRSFGPDYDCAGCHTSQGFLTLLAAGTSSPPYADVTQPNCYTCHSIHDTYTEADWGLTHPDATDPMTGSSAVDLGSGNQCTQCHRFVEHYLAIDSLFAGFDAGATTVTLPADGSLKRTGVHHATQYNIFTGMDLFEFTGSTDYPTSDHVMDNATDGCVTCHMNDGFGDMTGHSMNMTYEFHGSDNFHWSSVCEECHAPASPYVPHPLTIKVEAIQTATQLLLDELYVLLTDAGVMYPSDAPNGNGYLMQAGVFTTDLTAATVNYNAIREDKSIGFHNPGYIEAVLMNTIAAIQ
;
A
#
# COMPACT_ATOMS: atom_id res chain seq x y z
N MET A 1 -64.23 -60.89 -51.97
CA MET A 1 -65.37 -60.09 -51.47
C MET A 1 -65.03 -58.64 -51.81
N LEU A 2 -65.42 -58.07 -52.94
CA LEU A 2 -66.74 -57.88 -53.55
C LEU A 2 -67.66 -56.94 -52.74
N SER A 3 -68.28 -56.02 -53.50
CA SER A 3 -69.27 -54.98 -53.19
C SER A 3 -68.66 -53.58 -52.94
N LEU A 4 -69.10 -52.51 -53.60
CA LEU A 4 -70.42 -52.25 -54.18
C LEU A 4 -70.34 -51.30 -55.40
N LEU A 5 -70.98 -51.73 -56.50
CA LEU A 5 -71.34 -50.93 -57.68
C LEU A 5 -72.56 -50.02 -57.39
N GLY A 6 -72.74 -48.95 -58.18
CA GLY A 6 -74.09 -48.49 -58.50
C GLY A 6 -74.24 -47.08 -59.10
N GLY A 7 -74.54 -47.00 -60.41
CA GLY A 7 -75.16 -45.84 -61.09
C GLY A 7 -74.44 -45.39 -62.37
N ILE A 8 -74.53 -46.10 -63.51
CA ILE A 8 -75.55 -45.92 -64.59
C ILE A 8 -75.56 -44.46 -65.10
N ALA A 9 -74.78 -44.10 -66.13
CA ALA A 9 -75.09 -44.20 -67.57
C ALA A 9 -76.39 -43.48 -67.99
N ILE A 10 -76.27 -42.58 -68.99
CA ILE A 10 -77.28 -41.76 -69.73
C ILE A 10 -76.69 -40.33 -69.75
N LEU A 11 -76.24 -39.72 -70.85
CA LEU A 11 -76.91 -39.48 -72.12
C LEU A 11 -75.85 -38.95 -73.11
N ILE A 12 -75.66 -39.62 -74.25
CA ILE A 12 -74.92 -39.08 -75.41
C ILE A 12 -75.95 -38.41 -76.34
N VAL A 13 -75.51 -37.33 -77.00
CA VAL A 13 -76.05 -36.69 -78.22
C VAL A 13 -76.97 -35.48 -77.99
N GLY A 14 -76.44 -34.29 -78.30
CA GLY A 14 -77.23 -33.05 -78.37
C GLY A 14 -76.41 -31.80 -78.76
N ALA A 15 -75.99 -31.75 -80.02
CA ALA A 15 -75.75 -30.54 -80.83
C ALA A 15 -74.70 -29.49 -80.42
N VAL A 16 -73.82 -29.26 -81.40
CA VAL A 16 -72.87 -28.15 -81.58
C VAL A 16 -73.60 -26.79 -81.63
N ILE A 17 -72.82 -25.74 -81.35
CA ILE A 17 -72.99 -24.31 -81.70
C ILE A 17 -73.50 -23.43 -80.53
N LEU A 18 -72.54 -22.87 -79.77
CA LEU A 18 -72.56 -21.50 -79.25
C LEU A 18 -71.11 -21.06 -79.01
N SER A 19 -70.45 -20.68 -80.11
CA SER A 19 -69.20 -19.93 -80.10
C SER A 19 -69.49 -18.44 -79.84
N SER A 20 -69.07 -17.91 -78.69
CA SER A 20 -68.88 -16.46 -78.52
C SER A 20 -67.87 -16.15 -77.41
N CYS A 21 -66.70 -15.67 -77.85
CA CYS A 21 -65.81 -14.67 -77.22
C CYS A 21 -65.33 -14.90 -75.76
N GLU A 22 -64.24 -15.65 -75.58
CA GLU A 22 -63.32 -15.45 -74.45
C GLU A 22 -62.18 -14.52 -74.94
N GLY A 23 -62.02 -13.36 -74.32
CA GLY A 23 -60.88 -12.46 -74.60
C GLY A 23 -59.55 -13.07 -74.13
N PRO A 24 -58.40 -12.61 -74.63
CA PRO A 24 -57.11 -13.14 -74.18
C PRO A 24 -56.94 -12.96 -72.67
N ALA A 25 -56.48 -14.01 -71.99
CA ALA A 25 -56.13 -13.94 -70.57
C ALA A 25 -55.14 -12.78 -70.32
N GLY A 26 -55.46 -11.92 -69.36
CA GLY A 26 -54.58 -10.82 -68.95
C GLY A 26 -53.23 -11.36 -68.48
N THR A 27 -52.15 -10.67 -68.84
CA THR A 27 -50.79 -11.00 -68.41
C THR A 27 -50.68 -10.95 -66.88
N ASN A 28 -50.18 -12.02 -66.25
CA ASN A 28 -49.85 -12.01 -64.82
C ASN A 28 -48.90 -10.85 -64.52
N GLY A 29 -49.25 -10.02 -63.53
CA GLY A 29 -48.37 -8.97 -63.03
C GLY A 29 -47.09 -9.59 -62.45
N THR A 30 -45.94 -9.02 -62.78
CA THR A 30 -44.66 -9.41 -62.19
C THR A 30 -44.64 -9.03 -60.71
N ASN A 31 -44.29 -9.98 -59.84
CA ASN A 31 -44.01 -9.68 -58.43
C ASN A 31 -42.93 -8.59 -58.36
N GLY A 32 -43.14 -7.58 -57.50
CA GLY A 32 -42.14 -6.55 -57.24
C GLY A 32 -40.86 -7.17 -56.69
N THR A 33 -39.70 -6.62 -57.05
CA THR A 33 -38.43 -7.00 -56.44
C THR A 33 -38.42 -6.60 -54.96
N ASP A 34 -38.04 -7.52 -54.09
CA ASP A 34 -37.80 -7.21 -52.68
C ASP A 34 -36.79 -6.07 -52.54
N GLY A 35 -37.00 -5.19 -51.56
CA GLY A 35 -36.08 -4.10 -51.28
C GLY A 35 -34.72 -4.66 -50.83
N ALA A 36 -33.64 -3.94 -51.14
CA ALA A 36 -32.32 -4.31 -50.63
C ALA A 36 -32.30 -4.22 -49.09
N ASP A 37 -31.70 -5.22 -48.45
CA ASP A 37 -31.47 -5.19 -47.00
C ASP A 37 -30.66 -3.94 -46.62
N GLY A 38 -30.94 -3.38 -45.44
CA GLY A 38 -30.16 -2.28 -44.90
C GLY A 38 -28.72 -2.69 -44.63
N ALA A 39 -27.79 -1.75 -44.67
CA ALA A 39 -26.42 -2.01 -44.24
C ALA A 39 -26.40 -2.40 -42.76
N ASP A 40 -25.60 -3.41 -42.42
CA ASP A 40 -25.33 -3.77 -41.04
C ASP A 40 -24.76 -2.56 -40.28
N GLY A 41 -25.09 -2.46 -38.99
CA GLY A 41 -24.46 -1.48 -38.11
C GLY A 41 -22.96 -1.73 -37.99
N ALA A 42 -22.19 -0.70 -37.60
CA ALA A 42 -20.79 -0.90 -37.28
C ALA A 42 -20.66 -1.89 -36.11
N ASP A 43 -19.72 -2.83 -36.22
CA ASP A 43 -19.37 -3.73 -35.13
C ASP A 43 -18.97 -2.92 -33.88
N GLY A 44 -19.38 -3.41 -32.71
CA GLY A 44 -18.94 -2.83 -31.43
C GLY A 44 -17.43 -2.97 -31.23
N ALA A 45 -16.85 -2.11 -30.39
CA ALA A 45 -15.44 -2.25 -30.00
C ALA A 45 -15.20 -3.62 -29.34
N ASP A 46 -14.09 -4.28 -29.69
CA ASP A 46 -13.72 -5.59 -29.14
C ASP A 46 -13.45 -5.48 -27.63
N ALA A 47 -14.31 -6.09 -26.82
CA ALA A 47 -14.20 -6.08 -25.37
C ALA A 47 -12.92 -6.76 -24.84
N ASN A 48 -12.27 -7.61 -25.64
CA ASN A 48 -11.01 -8.25 -25.24
C ASN A 48 -9.79 -7.34 -25.45
N SER A 49 -9.93 -6.30 -26.29
CA SER A 49 -8.82 -5.40 -26.59
C SER A 49 -8.33 -4.62 -25.38
N THR A 50 -9.18 -4.43 -24.36
CA THR A 50 -8.83 -3.79 -23.09
C THR A 50 -8.19 -4.76 -22.08
N CYS A 51 -8.66 -6.01 -22.05
CA CYS A 51 -8.14 -7.04 -21.14
C CYS A 51 -6.68 -7.38 -21.43
N ILE A 52 -6.29 -7.38 -22.71
CA ILE A 52 -4.92 -7.70 -23.15
C ILE A 52 -3.90 -6.62 -22.81
N LEU A 53 -4.28 -5.44 -22.31
CA LEU A 53 -3.31 -4.45 -21.83
C LEU A 53 -2.60 -4.92 -20.56
N CYS A 54 -3.30 -5.70 -19.72
CA CYS A 54 -2.75 -6.20 -18.46
C CYS A 54 -2.53 -7.73 -18.49
N HIS A 55 -3.31 -8.45 -19.30
CA HIS A 55 -3.20 -9.91 -19.50
C HIS A 55 -2.54 -10.26 -20.84
N SER A 56 -1.49 -9.52 -21.19
CA SER A 56 -0.71 -9.75 -22.41
C SER A 56 0.29 -10.92 -22.23
N ASP A 57 1.08 -11.21 -23.26
CA ASP A 57 2.17 -12.19 -23.22
C ASP A 57 3.53 -11.60 -22.78
N ASP A 58 3.58 -10.32 -22.35
CA ASP A 58 4.79 -9.60 -21.94
C ASP A 58 5.38 -10.04 -20.58
N GLN A 59 4.65 -10.87 -19.81
CA GLN A 59 5.04 -11.39 -18.50
C GLN A 59 5.23 -10.33 -17.40
N VAL A 60 4.78 -9.08 -17.59
CA VAL A 60 4.94 -8.00 -16.61
C VAL A 60 4.22 -8.37 -15.30
N ILE A 61 2.94 -8.74 -15.36
CA ILE A 61 2.18 -9.16 -14.16
C ILE A 61 2.80 -10.38 -13.50
N VAL A 62 3.30 -11.34 -14.28
CA VAL A 62 3.94 -12.55 -13.73
C VAL A 62 5.19 -12.17 -12.94
N THR A 63 6.01 -11.26 -13.46
CA THR A 63 7.22 -10.77 -12.80
C THR A 63 6.87 -10.01 -11.52
N LYS A 64 5.93 -9.05 -11.58
CA LYS A 64 5.51 -8.28 -10.41
C LYS A 64 4.87 -9.15 -9.33
N SER A 65 4.10 -10.17 -9.73
CA SER A 65 3.51 -11.14 -8.79
C SER A 65 4.57 -11.94 -8.04
N LYS A 66 5.67 -12.32 -8.71
CA LYS A 66 6.78 -13.02 -8.06
C LYS A 66 7.55 -12.12 -7.09
N GLN A 67 7.84 -10.88 -7.49
CA GLN A 67 8.45 -9.89 -6.60
C GLN A 67 7.58 -9.65 -5.37
N TYR A 68 6.27 -9.41 -5.56
CA TYR A 68 5.32 -9.25 -4.47
C TYR A 68 5.24 -10.49 -3.56
N ALA A 69 5.32 -11.70 -4.11
CA ALA A 69 5.32 -12.93 -3.32
C ALA A 69 6.48 -13.01 -2.30
N ASN A 70 7.59 -12.32 -2.57
CA ASN A 70 8.75 -12.20 -1.67
C ASN A 70 8.66 -10.99 -0.70
N SER A 71 7.58 -10.21 -0.73
CA SER A 71 7.36 -9.09 0.18
C SER A 71 6.84 -9.52 1.55
N ALA A 72 7.07 -8.69 2.56
CA ALA A 72 6.41 -8.84 3.87
C ALA A 72 4.88 -8.61 3.79
N HIS A 73 4.39 -7.87 2.79
CA HIS A 73 2.95 -7.74 2.53
C HIS A 73 2.31 -9.07 2.13
N SER A 74 3.04 -9.93 1.41
CA SER A 74 2.56 -11.26 1.01
C SER A 74 2.85 -12.36 2.05
N THR A 75 3.97 -12.28 2.75
CA THR A 75 4.43 -13.36 3.64
C THR A 75 4.12 -13.11 5.12
N GLY A 76 3.92 -11.84 5.49
CA GLY A 76 3.54 -11.45 6.84
C GLY A 76 2.12 -11.92 7.12
N HIS A 77 1.90 -12.59 8.25
CA HIS A 77 0.57 -12.98 8.74
C HIS A 77 -0.26 -11.76 9.20
N THR A 78 -0.15 -10.62 8.51
CA THR A 78 -0.69 -9.31 8.83
C THR A 78 -2.22 -9.34 8.91
N SER A 79 -2.87 -9.99 7.94
CA SER A 79 -4.33 -10.18 7.91
C SER A 79 -4.85 -10.90 9.15
N GLY A 80 -4.08 -11.84 9.70
CA GLY A 80 -4.42 -12.57 10.92
C GLY A 80 -4.53 -11.70 12.17
N TYR A 81 -3.77 -10.59 12.24
CA TYR A 81 -3.84 -9.65 13.37
C TYR A 81 -5.15 -8.86 13.41
N THR A 82 -5.86 -8.76 12.29
CA THR A 82 -7.12 -8.01 12.20
C THR A 82 -8.30 -8.73 12.87
N ASN A 83 -8.13 -10.01 13.24
CA ASN A 83 -9.08 -10.67 14.15
C ASN A 83 -9.08 -10.07 15.57
N ARG A 84 -8.14 -9.17 15.86
CA ARG A 84 -8.04 -8.39 17.10
C ARG A 84 -8.52 -6.95 16.92
N SER A 85 -9.08 -6.58 15.78
CA SER A 85 -9.75 -5.28 15.65
C SER A 85 -11.00 -5.29 16.53
N PHE A 86 -10.96 -4.54 17.64
CA PHE A 86 -12.03 -4.52 18.65
C PHE A 86 -12.75 -3.16 18.63
N GLY A 87 -13.70 -2.99 17.70
CA GLY A 87 -14.50 -1.76 17.62
C GLY A 87 -13.80 -0.60 16.90
N PRO A 88 -14.38 0.61 16.93
CA PRO A 88 -13.90 1.77 16.16
C PRO A 88 -12.54 2.28 16.64
N ASP A 89 -12.15 1.98 17.88
CA ASP A 89 -10.94 2.50 18.53
C ASP A 89 -9.71 1.59 18.35
N TYR A 90 -9.82 0.51 17.57
CA TYR A 90 -8.73 -0.42 17.27
C TYR A 90 -8.80 -0.89 15.82
N ASP A 91 -8.40 -0.03 14.89
CA ASP A 91 -8.46 -0.33 13.46
C ASP A 91 -7.14 -0.90 12.93
N CYS A 92 -6.97 -2.22 13.07
CA CYS A 92 -5.86 -2.92 12.44
C CYS A 92 -6.13 -3.18 10.94
N ALA A 93 -7.38 -3.11 10.50
CA ALA A 93 -7.78 -3.55 9.18
C ALA A 93 -7.37 -2.55 8.09
N GLY A 94 -7.38 -1.25 8.41
CA GLY A 94 -6.97 -0.19 7.51
C GLY A 94 -5.56 -0.34 6.94
N CYS A 95 -4.63 -0.95 7.68
CA CYS A 95 -3.26 -1.16 7.23
C CYS A 95 -2.91 -2.63 6.91
N HIS A 96 -3.59 -3.60 7.54
CA HIS A 96 -3.22 -5.00 7.46
C HIS A 96 -4.13 -5.85 6.57
N THR A 97 -5.14 -5.25 5.92
CA THR A 97 -5.98 -5.94 4.93
C THR A 97 -6.24 -5.06 3.72
N SER A 98 -6.32 -5.67 2.55
CA SER A 98 -6.68 -4.95 1.32
C SER A 98 -8.08 -4.36 1.41
N GLN A 99 -9.05 -5.12 1.92
CA GLN A 99 -10.43 -4.70 2.07
C GLN A 99 -10.57 -3.56 3.08
N GLY A 100 -9.86 -3.65 4.21
CA GLY A 100 -9.83 -2.58 5.21
C GLY A 100 -9.26 -1.29 4.64
N PHE A 101 -8.09 -1.36 4.03
CA PHE A 101 -7.47 -0.21 3.37
C PHE A 101 -8.41 0.49 2.38
N LEU A 102 -9.01 -0.27 1.45
CA LEU A 102 -9.92 0.30 0.46
C LEU A 102 -11.20 0.89 1.09
N THR A 103 -11.70 0.29 2.17
CA THR A 103 -12.84 0.84 2.92
C THR A 103 -12.46 2.14 3.64
N LEU A 104 -11.26 2.19 4.21
CA LEU A 104 -10.72 3.39 4.86
C LEU A 104 -10.65 4.55 3.86
N LEU A 105 -10.15 4.30 2.65
CA LEU A 105 -10.09 5.34 1.62
C LEU A 105 -11.48 5.82 1.18
N ALA A 106 -12.43 4.90 1.01
CA ALA A 106 -13.75 5.23 0.52
C ALA A 106 -14.66 5.87 1.57
N ALA A 107 -14.53 5.47 2.84
CA ALA A 107 -15.49 5.79 3.89
C ALA A 107 -14.87 6.43 5.14
N GLY A 108 -13.55 6.61 5.20
CA GLY A 108 -12.83 7.12 6.37
C GLY A 108 -12.80 6.17 7.57
N THR A 109 -13.20 4.91 7.39
CA THR A 109 -13.21 3.88 8.46
C THR A 109 -12.92 2.49 7.88
N SER A 110 -12.32 1.59 8.66
CA SER A 110 -12.15 0.18 8.29
C SER A 110 -12.77 -0.77 9.31
N SER A 111 -14.10 -0.89 9.28
CA SER A 111 -14.83 -1.75 10.22
C SER A 111 -15.01 -3.18 9.69
N PRO A 112 -14.43 -4.21 10.34
CA PRO A 112 -14.70 -5.62 10.03
C PRO A 112 -16.12 -6.05 10.50
N PRO A 113 -16.62 -7.22 10.05
CA PRO A 113 -15.93 -8.26 9.28
C PRO A 113 -16.04 -8.07 7.77
N TYR A 114 -14.92 -8.29 7.07
CA TYR A 114 -14.90 -8.49 5.62
C TYR A 114 -15.05 -9.97 5.29
N ALA A 115 -15.68 -10.28 4.16
CA ALA A 115 -15.61 -11.62 3.57
C ALA A 115 -14.26 -11.78 2.85
N ASP A 116 -13.71 -12.98 2.83
CA ASP A 116 -12.49 -13.34 2.09
C ASP A 116 -11.30 -12.38 2.35
N VAL A 117 -11.07 -12.09 3.64
CA VAL A 117 -10.01 -11.18 4.10
C VAL A 117 -8.65 -11.60 3.55
N THR A 118 -7.96 -10.66 2.90
CA THR A 118 -6.58 -10.84 2.44
C THR A 118 -5.70 -9.72 2.96
N GLN A 119 -4.43 -10.02 3.19
CA GLN A 119 -3.37 -9.04 3.42
C GLN A 119 -3.25 -8.00 2.29
N PRO A 120 -2.51 -6.89 2.49
CA PRO A 120 -2.27 -5.90 1.43
C PRO A 120 -1.77 -6.57 0.16
N ASN A 121 -2.45 -6.34 -0.97
CA ASN A 121 -2.22 -7.03 -2.24
C ASN A 121 -2.25 -6.02 -3.41
N CYS A 122 -2.26 -6.51 -4.66
CA CYS A 122 -2.23 -5.65 -5.84
C CYS A 122 -3.35 -4.59 -5.84
N TYR A 123 -4.57 -4.95 -5.42
CA TYR A 123 -5.72 -4.04 -5.35
C TYR A 123 -5.58 -3.01 -4.22
N THR A 124 -4.71 -3.26 -3.24
CA THR A 124 -4.44 -2.28 -2.19
C THR A 124 -3.75 -1.06 -2.77
N CYS A 125 -2.78 -1.27 -3.67
CA CYS A 125 -1.98 -0.17 -4.21
C CYS A 125 -2.49 0.31 -5.57
N HIS A 126 -3.12 -0.54 -6.38
CA HIS A 126 -3.54 -0.20 -7.73
C HIS A 126 -5.06 -0.30 -7.91
N SER A 127 -5.62 0.61 -8.70
CA SER A 127 -7.05 0.69 -9.07
C SER A 127 -7.48 -0.37 -10.10
N ILE A 128 -7.11 -1.62 -9.85
CA ILE A 128 -7.28 -2.74 -10.78
C ILE A 128 -8.76 -2.99 -11.06
N HIS A 129 -9.14 -2.95 -12.34
CA HIS A 129 -10.50 -3.17 -12.84
C HIS A 129 -11.52 -2.08 -12.48
N ASP A 130 -11.06 -0.87 -12.13
CA ASP A 130 -11.96 0.27 -11.96
C ASP A 130 -12.43 0.83 -13.31
N THR A 131 -11.52 0.93 -14.29
CA THR A 131 -11.81 1.45 -15.62
C THR A 131 -11.59 0.43 -16.74
N TYR A 132 -10.86 -0.66 -16.46
CA TYR A 132 -10.40 -1.63 -17.45
C TYR A 132 -9.50 -0.99 -18.51
N THR A 133 -8.68 -0.01 -18.12
CA THR A 133 -7.72 0.67 -19.00
C THR A 133 -6.35 0.77 -18.33
N GLU A 134 -5.34 1.33 -19.00
CA GLU A 134 -4.02 1.58 -18.38
C GLU A 134 -4.10 2.49 -17.14
N ALA A 135 -5.19 3.26 -16.98
CA ALA A 135 -5.41 4.05 -15.77
C ALA A 135 -5.50 3.19 -14.50
N ASP A 136 -5.84 1.91 -14.62
CA ASP A 136 -5.92 0.97 -13.50
C ASP A 136 -4.54 0.62 -12.90
N TRP A 137 -3.44 0.98 -13.58
CA TRP A 137 -2.09 0.96 -12.99
C TRP A 137 -1.87 2.12 -12.01
N GLY A 138 -2.76 3.12 -11.98
CA GLY A 138 -2.71 4.22 -11.05
C GLY A 138 -2.83 3.78 -9.59
N LEU A 139 -2.33 4.62 -8.70
CA LEU A 139 -2.34 4.36 -7.26
C LEU A 139 -3.72 4.61 -6.66
N THR A 140 -4.14 3.79 -5.70
CA THR A 140 -5.40 3.98 -4.96
C THR A 140 -5.30 5.15 -3.99
N HIS A 141 -4.09 5.48 -3.50
CA HIS A 141 -3.80 6.60 -2.62
C HIS A 141 -2.65 7.46 -3.16
N PRO A 142 -2.90 8.31 -4.18
CA PRO A 142 -1.88 9.17 -4.78
C PRO A 142 -1.64 10.46 -3.96
N ASP A 143 -2.58 10.86 -3.11
CA ASP A 143 -2.54 12.14 -2.41
C ASP A 143 -1.66 12.08 -1.15
N ALA A 144 -1.05 13.21 -0.78
CA ALA A 144 -0.21 13.28 0.41
C ALA A 144 -1.01 12.96 1.68
N THR A 145 -0.39 12.23 2.60
CA THR A 145 -1.03 11.84 3.86
C THR A 145 -0.78 12.89 4.93
N ASP A 146 -1.85 13.41 5.53
CA ASP A 146 -1.75 14.28 6.70
C ASP A 146 -1.12 13.53 7.88
N PRO A 147 -0.02 14.05 8.46
CA PRO A 147 0.53 13.53 9.70
C PRO A 147 -0.45 13.68 10.86
N MET A 148 -0.48 12.69 11.75
CA MET A 148 -1.48 12.65 12.82
C MET A 148 -1.28 13.69 13.92
N THR A 149 -0.11 14.32 14.00
CA THR A 149 0.23 15.36 14.99
C THR A 149 -0.29 16.75 14.63
N GLY A 150 -0.88 16.92 13.44
CA GLY A 150 -1.31 18.22 12.91
C GLY A 150 -0.21 19.00 12.17
N SER A 151 0.97 18.40 11.98
CA SER A 151 1.98 18.90 11.05
C SER A 151 1.44 18.89 9.59
N SER A 152 2.01 19.72 8.72
CA SER A 152 1.59 19.75 7.30
C SER A 152 2.02 18.49 6.56
N ALA A 153 1.14 17.98 5.68
CA ALA A 153 1.51 16.90 4.76
C ALA A 153 2.68 17.28 3.86
N VAL A 154 3.56 16.31 3.62
CA VAL A 154 4.63 16.36 2.63
C VAL A 154 4.25 15.43 1.48
N ASP A 155 4.23 15.97 0.27
CA ASP A 155 3.97 15.20 -0.94
C ASP A 155 5.24 14.43 -1.34
N LEU A 156 5.16 13.10 -1.30
CA LEU A 156 6.23 12.17 -1.67
C LEU A 156 5.98 11.54 -3.06
N GLY A 157 5.14 12.17 -3.89
CA GLY A 157 4.78 11.64 -5.21
C GLY A 157 4.16 10.25 -5.09
N SER A 158 4.69 9.28 -5.82
CA SER A 158 4.21 7.89 -5.76
C SER A 158 4.35 7.25 -4.37
N GLY A 159 5.27 7.75 -3.53
CA GLY A 159 5.48 7.30 -2.15
C GLY A 159 4.29 7.58 -1.24
N ASN A 160 3.36 8.47 -1.62
CA ASN A 160 2.14 8.74 -0.86
C ASN A 160 1.29 7.50 -0.62
N GLN A 161 1.33 6.52 -1.52
CA GLN A 161 0.66 5.23 -1.34
C GLN A 161 1.15 4.49 -0.09
N CYS A 162 2.43 4.64 0.26
CA CYS A 162 3.06 3.97 1.38
C CYS A 162 2.67 4.63 2.72
N THR A 163 2.50 5.95 2.72
CA THR A 163 2.37 6.76 3.94
C THR A 163 1.02 6.60 4.62
N GLN A 164 -0.02 6.13 3.93
CA GLN A 164 -1.31 5.81 4.55
C GLN A 164 -1.16 4.72 5.64
N CYS A 165 -0.23 3.78 5.46
CA CYS A 165 0.06 2.72 6.43
C CYS A 165 1.34 2.97 7.24
N HIS A 166 2.41 3.45 6.58
CA HIS A 166 3.74 3.61 7.18
C HIS A 166 3.93 4.97 7.87
N ARG A 167 2.98 5.34 8.71
CA ARG A 167 2.98 6.56 9.53
C ARG A 167 2.52 6.28 10.94
N PHE A 168 2.73 7.24 11.85
CA PHE A 168 2.13 7.19 13.17
C PHE A 168 0.60 7.07 13.05
N VAL A 169 0.03 6.08 13.73
CA VAL A 169 -1.43 5.91 13.83
C VAL A 169 -1.93 6.24 15.23
N GLU A 170 -3.08 6.93 15.27
CA GLU A 170 -3.72 7.50 16.47
C GLU A 170 -4.06 6.46 17.55
N HIS A 171 -4.29 5.20 17.17
CA HIS A 171 -4.79 4.15 18.08
C HIS A 171 -3.87 3.81 19.27
N TYR A 172 -2.62 4.26 19.28
CA TYR A 172 -1.70 4.16 20.42
C TYR A 172 -1.29 5.53 20.99
N LEU A 173 -1.75 6.60 20.36
CA LEU A 173 -1.58 7.97 20.80
C LEU A 173 -2.76 8.39 21.69
N ALA A 174 -2.99 7.66 22.79
CA ALA A 174 -3.70 8.23 23.96
C ALA A 174 -2.86 9.35 24.64
N ILE A 175 -2.14 10.11 23.83
CA ILE A 175 -0.96 10.96 24.02
C ILE A 175 -1.20 12.32 23.38
N ASP A 176 -2.40 12.63 22.87
CA ASP A 176 -2.76 14.03 22.60
C ASP A 176 -2.39 14.94 23.78
N SER A 177 -2.49 14.42 25.02
CA SER A 177 -2.02 15.10 26.22
C SER A 177 -0.50 15.10 26.46
N LEU A 178 0.27 14.17 25.90
CA LEU A 178 1.73 14.15 26.04
C LEU A 178 2.40 15.09 25.02
N PHE A 179 1.99 15.11 23.74
CA PHE A 179 2.53 16.10 22.78
C PHE A 179 2.16 17.52 23.21
N ALA A 180 0.86 17.80 23.40
CA ALA A 180 0.42 19.10 23.88
C ALA A 180 0.97 19.43 25.28
N GLY A 181 1.16 18.41 26.12
CA GLY A 181 1.75 18.56 27.45
C GLY A 181 3.22 18.96 27.38
N PHE A 182 4.01 18.31 26.53
CA PHE A 182 5.42 18.63 26.31
C PHE A 182 5.59 20.08 25.83
N ASP A 183 4.85 20.48 24.80
CA ASP A 183 4.90 21.84 24.26
C ASP A 183 4.40 22.90 25.27
N ALA A 184 3.41 22.53 26.09
CA ALA A 184 2.91 23.40 27.16
C ALA A 184 3.82 23.43 28.40
N GLY A 185 4.91 22.68 28.43
CA GLY A 185 5.86 22.61 29.56
C GLY A 185 5.33 21.83 30.76
N ALA A 186 4.45 20.84 30.54
CA ALA A 186 4.07 19.88 31.57
C ALA A 186 5.33 19.16 32.08
N THR A 187 5.40 18.93 33.39
CA THR A 187 6.61 18.37 34.01
C THR A 187 6.51 16.87 34.29
N THR A 188 5.29 16.31 34.32
CA THR A 188 5.06 14.90 34.65
C THR A 188 3.92 14.29 33.85
N VAL A 189 3.99 12.98 33.64
CA VAL A 189 3.01 12.15 32.97
C VAL A 189 2.70 10.94 33.84
N THR A 190 1.43 10.60 33.98
CA THR A 190 0.99 9.42 34.75
C THR A 190 0.62 8.28 33.80
N LEU A 191 1.35 7.16 33.91
CA LEU A 191 1.08 5.92 33.19
C LEU A 191 0.29 4.97 34.11
N PRO A 192 -0.97 4.64 33.79
CA PRO A 192 -1.87 3.88 34.65
C PRO A 192 -1.44 2.42 34.85
N ALA A 193 -1.73 1.90 36.05
CA ALA A 193 -1.39 0.52 36.45
C ALA A 193 -2.22 -0.55 35.73
N ASP A 194 -3.32 -0.19 35.07
CA ASP A 194 -4.11 -1.11 34.24
C ASP A 194 -3.40 -1.48 32.93
N GLY A 195 -2.29 -0.81 32.61
CA GLY A 195 -1.48 -1.05 31.43
C GLY A 195 -2.16 -0.64 30.13
N SER A 196 -3.19 0.21 30.18
CA SER A 196 -3.82 0.79 28.99
C SER A 196 -2.84 1.61 28.15
N LEU A 197 -1.83 2.22 28.79
CA LEU A 197 -0.79 3.04 28.15
C LEU A 197 0.59 2.35 28.07
N LYS A 198 0.69 1.04 28.30
CA LYS A 198 2.02 0.37 28.21
C LYS A 198 2.61 0.39 26.80
N ARG A 199 1.75 0.49 25.79
CA ARG A 199 2.09 0.58 24.35
C ARG A 199 2.09 2.03 23.84
N THR A 200 2.06 2.99 24.76
CA THR A 200 2.14 4.42 24.47
C THR A 200 3.39 4.71 23.63
N GLY A 201 3.16 5.40 22.52
CA GLY A 201 4.14 5.71 21.52
C GLY A 201 3.56 5.47 20.14
N VAL A 202 4.46 5.29 19.19
CA VAL A 202 4.10 5.16 17.79
C VAL A 202 3.97 3.68 17.46
N HIS A 203 2.88 3.33 16.78
CA HIS A 203 2.70 2.00 16.22
C HIS A 203 3.92 1.66 15.35
N HIS A 204 4.19 0.37 15.07
CA HIS A 204 5.38 -0.11 14.31
C HIS A 204 5.52 0.43 12.86
N ALA A 205 4.80 1.48 12.52
CA ALA A 205 4.80 2.25 11.30
C ALA A 205 5.24 3.69 11.63
N THR A 206 6.49 4.03 11.31
CA THR A 206 7.10 5.33 11.65
C THR A 206 7.88 5.96 10.50
N GLN A 207 7.97 5.23 9.38
CA GLN A 207 8.89 5.54 8.31
C GLN A 207 8.59 6.89 7.67
N TYR A 208 7.32 7.23 7.45
CA TYR A 208 6.94 8.54 6.94
C TYR A 208 7.46 9.67 7.84
N ASN A 209 7.14 9.62 9.13
CA ASN A 209 7.49 10.65 10.10
C ASN A 209 9.01 10.81 10.23
N ILE A 210 9.74 9.70 10.25
CA ILE A 210 11.20 9.72 10.33
C ILE A 210 11.82 10.27 9.05
N PHE A 211 11.36 9.80 7.89
CA PHE A 211 11.86 10.22 6.58
C PHE A 211 11.65 11.72 6.36
N THR A 212 10.50 12.26 6.74
CA THR A 212 10.19 13.69 6.62
C THR A 212 10.71 14.54 7.77
N GLY A 213 11.31 13.92 8.80
CA GLY A 213 11.89 14.61 9.95
C GLY A 213 10.84 15.33 10.80
N MET A 214 9.73 14.67 11.08
CA MET A 214 8.60 15.24 11.80
C MET A 214 8.10 14.36 12.94
N ASP A 215 7.35 14.98 13.85
CA ASP A 215 6.54 14.31 14.88
C ASP A 215 7.32 13.54 15.96
N LEU A 216 8.64 13.62 15.95
CA LEU A 216 9.46 13.28 17.11
C LEU A 216 9.52 14.46 18.10
N PHE A 217 9.84 14.14 19.35
CA PHE A 217 10.06 15.16 20.36
C PHE A 217 11.45 15.78 20.21
N GLU A 218 11.51 17.05 19.84
CA GLU A 218 12.76 17.79 19.70
C GLU A 218 13.15 18.46 21.02
N PHE A 219 14.15 17.87 21.69
CA PHE A 219 14.73 18.45 22.89
C PHE A 219 15.68 19.60 22.55
N THR A 220 15.73 20.61 23.41
CA THR A 220 16.81 21.62 23.34
C THR A 220 18.13 20.96 23.73
N GLY A 221 19.15 21.10 22.89
CA GLY A 221 20.48 20.55 23.15
C GLY A 221 21.56 21.22 22.32
N SER A 222 22.77 20.64 22.34
CA SER A 222 23.93 21.18 21.64
C SER A 222 24.04 20.77 20.18
N THR A 223 23.23 19.80 19.74
CA THR A 223 23.23 19.33 18.35
C THR A 223 22.08 20.00 17.60
N ASP A 224 22.41 20.72 16.52
CA ASP A 224 21.40 21.42 15.72
C ASP A 224 20.58 20.42 14.88
N TYR A 225 19.28 20.67 14.76
CA TYR A 225 18.42 19.93 13.82
C TYR A 225 18.66 20.43 12.40
N PRO A 226 18.93 19.53 11.43
CA PRO A 226 19.12 19.93 10.03
C PRO A 226 17.86 20.59 9.45
N THR A 227 18.03 21.60 8.60
CA THR A 227 16.91 22.25 7.89
C THR A 227 16.63 21.64 6.50
N SER A 228 17.36 20.59 6.14
CA SER A 228 17.23 19.87 4.87
C SER A 228 17.62 18.41 5.10
N ASP A 229 16.97 17.47 4.43
CA ASP A 229 17.37 16.07 4.42
C ASP A 229 17.88 15.67 3.03
N HIS A 230 19.16 15.29 2.96
CA HIS A 230 19.79 14.86 1.72
C HIS A 230 19.08 13.66 1.08
N VAL A 231 18.54 12.74 1.86
CA VAL A 231 17.85 11.55 1.31
C VAL A 231 16.52 11.99 0.70
N MET A 232 15.68 12.67 1.48
CA MET A 232 14.38 13.14 1.00
C MET A 232 14.48 14.11 -0.19
N ASP A 233 15.40 15.08 -0.13
CA ASP A 233 15.58 16.11 -1.17
C ASP A 233 15.96 15.52 -2.54
N ASN A 234 16.50 14.28 -2.57
CA ASN A 234 16.88 13.59 -3.80
C ASN A 234 15.91 12.45 -4.17
N ALA A 235 14.94 12.11 -3.32
CA ALA A 235 13.97 11.04 -3.56
C ALA A 235 12.58 11.62 -3.86
N THR A 236 12.38 12.10 -5.09
CA THR A 236 11.13 12.80 -5.48
C THR A 236 9.87 11.94 -5.42
N ASP A 237 9.98 10.61 -5.58
CA ASP A 237 8.89 9.64 -5.37
C ASP A 237 8.98 8.97 -3.98
N GLY A 238 9.72 9.59 -3.06
CA GLY A 238 9.92 9.17 -1.68
C GLY A 238 10.35 7.71 -1.59
N CYS A 239 9.51 6.90 -0.92
CA CYS A 239 9.77 5.49 -0.65
C CYS A 239 10.04 4.69 -1.92
N VAL A 240 9.31 4.97 -3.01
CA VAL A 240 9.36 4.22 -4.28
C VAL A 240 10.72 4.37 -4.95
N THR A 241 11.38 5.52 -4.81
CA THR A 241 12.71 5.78 -5.38
C THR A 241 13.74 4.73 -4.95
N CYS A 242 13.65 4.26 -3.70
CA CYS A 242 14.57 3.28 -3.14
C CYS A 242 13.94 1.88 -3.16
N HIS A 243 12.79 1.70 -2.50
CA HIS A 243 12.21 0.39 -2.23
C HIS A 243 11.58 -0.28 -3.45
N MET A 244 11.23 0.50 -4.47
CA MET A 244 10.57 0.03 -5.70
C MET A 244 11.37 0.37 -6.96
N ASN A 245 12.68 0.55 -6.83
CA ASN A 245 13.57 0.67 -7.99
C ASN A 245 13.52 -0.59 -8.87
N ASP A 246 14.16 -0.53 -10.04
CA ASP A 246 14.01 -1.54 -11.10
C ASP A 246 14.37 -2.96 -10.65
N GLY A 247 13.36 -3.74 -10.29
CA GLY A 247 13.56 -5.08 -9.75
C GLY A 247 14.18 -6.05 -10.76
N PHE A 248 15.15 -6.85 -10.33
CA PHE A 248 15.69 -7.96 -11.12
C PHE A 248 15.04 -9.29 -10.71
N GLY A 249 14.33 -9.94 -11.63
CA GLY A 249 13.64 -11.20 -11.34
C GLY A 249 12.65 -11.05 -10.18
N ASP A 250 12.80 -11.89 -9.16
CA ASP A 250 11.98 -11.92 -7.94
C ASP A 250 12.67 -11.29 -6.71
N MET A 251 13.82 -10.64 -6.89
CA MET A 251 14.68 -10.18 -5.79
C MET A 251 14.26 -8.82 -5.22
N THR A 252 13.97 -7.84 -6.06
CA THR A 252 13.67 -6.44 -5.67
C THR A 252 12.50 -5.87 -6.47
N GLY A 253 12.15 -4.59 -6.30
CA GLY A 253 11.00 -3.96 -6.94
C GLY A 253 9.73 -4.14 -6.10
N HIS A 254 8.75 -4.92 -6.56
CA HIS A 254 7.50 -5.12 -5.80
C HIS A 254 7.67 -6.01 -4.54
N SER A 255 8.88 -6.48 -4.23
CA SER A 255 9.19 -7.02 -2.90
C SER A 255 9.26 -5.93 -1.83
N MET A 256 9.44 -4.67 -2.26
CA MET A 256 9.66 -3.47 -1.42
C MET A 256 10.93 -3.53 -0.56
N ASN A 257 11.80 -4.52 -0.80
CA ASN A 257 13.04 -4.68 -0.09
C ASN A 257 14.17 -3.94 -0.81
N MET A 258 15.03 -3.29 -0.03
CA MET A 258 16.28 -2.69 -0.50
C MET A 258 17.39 -3.72 -0.71
N THR A 259 17.22 -4.91 -0.16
CA THR A 259 18.20 -5.99 -0.22
C THR A 259 17.59 -7.25 -0.78
N TYR A 260 18.47 -8.11 -1.30
CA TYR A 260 18.13 -9.46 -1.74
C TYR A 260 19.23 -10.43 -1.36
N GLU A 261 18.85 -11.69 -1.14
CA GLU A 261 19.80 -12.75 -0.86
C GLU A 261 20.54 -13.15 -2.13
N PHE A 262 21.87 -13.21 -2.06
CA PHE A 262 22.73 -13.69 -3.11
C PHE A 262 23.90 -14.49 -2.51
N HIS A 263 23.91 -15.80 -2.77
CA HIS A 263 24.96 -16.73 -2.34
C HIS A 263 25.27 -16.74 -0.82
N GLY A 264 24.24 -16.66 0.00
CA GLY A 264 24.28 -16.66 1.47
C GLY A 264 24.50 -15.27 2.08
N SER A 265 24.40 -14.19 1.30
CA SER A 265 24.61 -12.82 1.76
C SER A 265 23.55 -11.87 1.25
N ASP A 266 23.12 -10.93 2.09
CA ASP A 266 22.23 -9.86 1.67
C ASP A 266 23.01 -8.79 0.92
N ASN A 267 22.52 -8.45 -0.27
CA ASN A 267 23.12 -7.44 -1.14
C ASN A 267 22.13 -6.31 -1.35
N PHE A 268 22.60 -5.07 -1.24
CA PHE A 268 21.79 -3.90 -1.54
C PHE A 268 21.57 -3.74 -3.04
N HIS A 269 20.35 -3.38 -3.40
CA HIS A 269 19.98 -2.94 -4.74
C HIS A 269 19.79 -1.43 -4.72
N TRP A 270 20.86 -0.71 -5.04
CA TRP A 270 20.89 0.76 -4.98
C TRP A 270 20.10 1.38 -6.14
N SER A 271 19.38 2.46 -5.82
CA SER A 271 18.68 3.24 -6.83
C SER A 271 19.65 4.00 -7.71
N SER A 272 19.37 4.08 -9.00
CA SER A 272 20.16 4.85 -9.97
C SER A 272 20.29 6.32 -9.55
N VAL A 273 19.27 6.89 -8.91
CA VAL A 273 19.27 8.25 -8.36
C VAL A 273 20.47 8.48 -7.43
N CYS A 274 20.77 7.52 -6.55
CA CYS A 274 21.90 7.64 -5.64
C CYS A 274 23.22 7.35 -6.37
N GLU A 275 23.22 6.40 -7.32
CA GLU A 275 24.40 6.04 -8.10
C GLU A 275 24.91 7.18 -8.99
N GLU A 276 24.05 8.14 -9.38
CA GLU A 276 24.48 9.34 -10.11
C GLU A 276 25.62 10.10 -9.39
N CYS A 277 25.57 10.15 -8.06
CA CYS A 277 26.59 10.81 -7.23
C CYS A 277 27.46 9.84 -6.43
N HIS A 278 26.97 8.62 -6.19
CA HIS A 278 27.61 7.60 -5.34
C HIS A 278 27.94 6.33 -6.10
N ALA A 279 28.27 6.42 -7.39
CA ALA A 279 28.66 5.27 -8.18
C ALA A 279 29.85 4.50 -7.55
N PRO A 280 29.83 3.15 -7.63
CA PRO A 280 30.98 2.37 -7.25
C PRO A 280 32.13 2.64 -8.24
N ALA A 281 33.37 2.64 -7.75
CA ALA A 281 34.54 2.82 -8.62
C ALA A 281 34.69 1.69 -9.65
N SER A 282 34.08 0.52 -9.39
CA SER A 282 34.09 -0.68 -10.22
C SER A 282 33.06 -1.69 -9.68
N PRO A 283 32.50 -2.60 -10.51
CA PRO A 283 31.60 -3.67 -10.06
C PRO A 283 32.18 -4.64 -9.02
N TYR A 284 33.51 -4.61 -8.82
CA TYR A 284 34.21 -5.49 -7.88
C TYR A 284 34.58 -4.81 -6.56
N VAL A 285 34.22 -3.53 -6.38
CA VAL A 285 34.47 -2.76 -5.16
C VAL A 285 33.14 -2.60 -4.43
N PRO A 286 33.11 -2.76 -3.09
CA PRO A 286 31.90 -2.50 -2.31
C PRO A 286 31.31 -1.14 -2.64
N HIS A 287 29.98 -1.09 -2.76
CA HIS A 287 29.30 0.16 -3.07
C HIS A 287 29.58 1.19 -1.96
N PRO A 288 29.98 2.44 -2.28
CA PRO A 288 30.33 3.43 -1.27
C PRO A 288 29.15 3.75 -0.34
N LEU A 289 27.90 3.63 -0.82
CA LEU A 289 26.72 3.75 0.03
C LEU A 289 26.61 2.63 1.07
N THR A 290 26.98 1.39 0.75
CA THR A 290 26.95 0.29 1.73
C THR A 290 27.83 0.62 2.94
N ILE A 291 29.05 1.13 2.70
CA ILE A 291 29.96 1.56 3.78
C ILE A 291 29.36 2.72 4.59
N LYS A 292 28.72 3.69 3.91
CA LYS A 292 28.07 4.83 4.57
C LYS A 292 26.88 4.40 5.43
N VAL A 293 26.04 3.50 4.91
CA VAL A 293 24.89 2.95 5.63
C VAL A 293 25.38 2.20 6.87
N GLU A 294 26.35 1.31 6.73
CA GLU A 294 26.94 0.61 7.89
C GLU A 294 27.46 1.57 8.96
N ALA A 295 28.12 2.65 8.57
CA ALA A 295 28.62 3.66 9.50
C ALA A 295 27.48 4.42 10.21
N ILE A 296 26.45 4.85 9.47
CA ILE A 296 25.25 5.52 10.02
C ILE A 296 24.54 4.58 10.99
N GLN A 297 24.24 3.36 10.55
CA GLN A 297 23.53 2.38 11.36
C GLN A 297 24.30 2.00 12.62
N THR A 298 25.63 1.89 12.54
CA THR A 298 26.47 1.66 13.72
C THR A 298 26.37 2.82 14.71
N ALA A 299 26.49 4.06 14.24
CA ALA A 299 26.41 5.24 15.10
C ALA A 299 25.02 5.38 15.74
N THR A 300 23.95 5.24 14.95
CA THR A 300 22.57 5.29 15.44
C THR A 300 22.28 4.17 16.43
N GLN A 301 22.76 2.94 16.18
CA GLN A 301 22.56 1.83 17.11
C GLN A 301 23.23 2.08 18.45
N LEU A 302 24.45 2.64 18.47
CA LEU A 302 25.13 3.00 19.73
C LEU A 302 24.33 4.02 20.55
N LEU A 303 23.75 5.03 19.90
CA LEU A 303 22.90 6.01 20.57
C LEU A 303 21.58 5.39 21.06
N LEU A 304 20.97 4.51 20.28
CA LEU A 304 19.79 3.76 20.72
C LEU A 304 20.10 2.85 21.92
N ASP A 305 21.25 2.20 21.94
CA ASP A 305 21.70 1.35 23.05
C ASP A 305 21.93 2.18 24.32
N GLU A 306 22.56 3.35 24.20
CA GLU A 306 22.75 4.29 25.32
C GLU A 306 21.41 4.77 25.88
N LEU A 307 20.52 5.25 25.00
CA LEU A 307 19.18 5.72 25.38
C LEU A 307 18.37 4.60 26.04
N TYR A 308 18.44 3.38 25.49
CA TYR A 308 17.77 2.20 26.07
C TYR A 308 18.21 1.95 27.53
N VAL A 309 19.51 2.03 27.82
CA VAL A 309 20.03 1.87 29.19
C VAL A 309 19.48 2.95 30.11
N LEU A 310 19.52 4.22 29.70
CA LEU A 310 18.98 5.34 30.50
C LEU A 310 17.50 5.16 30.83
N LEU A 311 16.69 4.77 29.84
CA LEU A 311 15.24 4.58 30.00
C LEU A 311 14.90 3.39 30.90
N THR A 312 15.69 2.31 30.84
CA THR A 312 15.47 1.12 31.67
C THR A 312 15.97 1.33 33.11
N ASP A 313 17.11 2.01 33.30
CA ASP A 313 17.63 2.39 34.61
C ASP A 313 16.69 3.39 35.34
N ALA A 314 16.07 4.30 34.59
CA ALA A 314 15.05 5.21 35.12
C ALA A 314 13.72 4.50 35.46
N GLY A 315 13.55 3.24 35.06
CA GLY A 315 12.36 2.44 35.33
C GLY A 315 11.12 2.83 34.51
N VAL A 316 11.26 3.75 33.53
CA VAL A 316 10.14 4.14 32.65
C VAL A 316 9.83 3.06 31.62
N MET A 317 10.80 2.23 31.24
CA MET A 317 10.65 1.16 30.25
C MET A 317 10.99 -0.21 30.83
N TYR A 318 10.31 -1.26 30.38
CA TYR A 318 10.67 -2.64 30.74
C TYR A 318 11.95 -3.09 30.02
N PRO A 319 12.98 -3.57 30.73
CA PRO A 319 14.15 -4.14 30.07
C PRO A 319 13.77 -5.44 29.36
N SER A 320 14.48 -5.77 28.28
CA SER A 320 14.20 -6.90 27.39
C SER A 320 14.31 -8.28 28.06
N ASP A 321 15.10 -8.38 29.13
CA ASP A 321 15.35 -9.60 29.89
C ASP A 321 14.41 -9.79 31.12
N ALA A 322 13.55 -8.81 31.42
CA ALA A 322 12.58 -8.93 32.50
C ALA A 322 11.48 -9.98 32.19
N PRO A 323 10.81 -10.52 33.22
CA PRO A 323 9.56 -11.27 33.03
C PRO A 323 8.47 -10.35 32.43
N ASN A 324 8.08 -10.59 31.18
CA ASN A 324 7.27 -9.70 30.31
C ASN A 324 8.02 -8.50 29.72
N GLY A 325 9.34 -8.47 29.90
CA GLY A 325 10.28 -7.60 29.24
C GLY A 325 10.26 -7.78 27.74
N ASN A 326 10.33 -6.66 27.04
CA ASN A 326 10.31 -6.61 25.59
C ASN A 326 11.15 -5.46 25.03
N GLY A 327 11.70 -4.62 25.92
CA GLY A 327 12.59 -3.52 25.55
C GLY A 327 11.89 -2.35 24.86
N TYR A 328 10.56 -2.23 24.97
CA TYR A 328 9.83 -1.13 24.34
C TYR A 328 8.57 -0.66 25.08
N LEU A 329 7.96 -1.52 25.92
CA LEU A 329 6.79 -1.16 26.69
C LEU A 329 7.17 -0.28 27.86
N MET A 330 6.39 0.77 28.08
CA MET A 330 6.50 1.62 29.26
C MET A 330 5.93 0.92 30.51
N GLN A 331 6.52 1.20 31.66
CA GLN A 331 6.04 0.76 32.98
C GLN A 331 4.98 1.72 33.52
N ALA A 332 4.11 1.24 34.41
CA ALA A 332 3.17 2.11 35.11
C ALA A 332 3.90 2.94 36.17
N GLY A 333 3.50 4.20 36.34
CA GLY A 333 4.15 5.12 37.28
C GLY A 333 3.87 6.59 36.99
N VAL A 334 4.53 7.46 37.74
CA VAL A 334 4.58 8.90 37.47
C VAL A 334 6.01 9.22 37.05
N PHE A 335 6.19 9.64 35.80
CA PHE A 335 7.49 9.94 35.22
C PHE A 335 7.55 11.41 34.79
N THR A 336 8.75 11.93 34.55
CA THR A 336 8.87 13.23 33.90
C THR A 336 8.34 13.15 32.48
N THR A 337 7.87 14.29 31.97
CA THR A 337 7.46 14.40 30.56
C THR A 337 8.63 14.05 29.63
N ASP A 338 9.84 14.52 29.96
CA ASP A 338 11.06 14.25 29.20
C ASP A 338 11.38 12.75 29.09
N LEU A 339 11.29 11.99 30.18
CA LEU A 339 11.51 10.53 30.14
C LEU A 339 10.47 9.81 29.29
N THR A 340 9.22 10.29 29.32
CA THR A 340 8.14 9.70 28.54
C THR A 340 8.31 10.01 27.04
N ALA A 341 8.62 11.27 26.71
CA ALA A 341 8.93 11.71 25.34
C ALA A 341 10.17 11.02 24.78
N ALA A 342 11.23 10.87 25.58
CA ALA A 342 12.43 10.13 25.22
C ALA A 342 12.15 8.66 24.88
N THR A 343 11.23 8.01 25.62
CA THR A 343 10.79 6.64 25.31
C THR A 343 10.03 6.57 23.98
N VAL A 344 9.21 7.59 23.65
CA VAL A 344 8.54 7.66 22.35
C VAL A 344 9.56 7.83 21.22
N ASN A 345 10.54 8.73 21.35
CA ASN A 345 11.63 8.89 20.37
C ASN A 345 12.39 7.58 20.15
N TYR A 346 12.80 6.92 21.24
CA TYR A 346 13.48 5.62 21.19
C TYR A 346 12.66 4.57 20.42
N ASN A 347 11.38 4.43 20.78
CA ASN A 347 10.49 3.49 20.10
C ASN A 347 10.30 3.86 18.63
N ALA A 348 10.11 5.13 18.30
CA ALA A 348 9.88 5.58 16.94
C ALA A 348 11.05 5.28 16.00
N ILE A 349 12.26 5.62 16.44
CA ILE A 349 13.49 5.43 15.68
C ILE A 349 13.85 3.94 15.58
N ARG A 350 13.61 3.15 16.64
CA ARG A 350 13.83 1.70 16.58
C ARG A 350 12.81 0.99 15.67
N GLU A 351 11.57 1.46 15.63
CA GLU A 351 10.52 0.88 14.77
C GLU A 351 10.60 1.30 13.30
N ASP A 352 11.39 2.32 12.99
CA ASP A 352 11.67 2.74 11.62
C ASP A 352 12.40 1.66 10.81
N LYS A 353 13.21 0.83 11.49
CA LYS A 353 14.03 -0.27 10.94
C LYS A 353 15.09 0.14 9.91
N SER A 354 15.21 1.41 9.53
CA SER A 354 16.35 1.87 8.72
C SER A 354 17.62 2.06 9.55
N ILE A 355 17.50 2.08 10.88
CA ILE A 355 18.56 2.36 11.85
C ILE A 355 19.27 3.68 11.50
N GLY A 356 18.49 4.74 11.31
CA GLY A 356 19.02 6.07 11.04
C GLY A 356 19.10 6.46 9.56
N PHE A 357 19.03 5.51 8.63
CA PHE A 357 19.28 5.81 7.21
C PHE A 357 18.21 6.70 6.56
N HIS A 358 16.95 6.61 6.99
CA HIS A 358 15.87 7.41 6.39
C HIS A 358 16.06 8.92 6.57
N ASN A 359 16.68 9.38 7.66
CA ASN A 359 17.01 10.78 7.86
C ASN A 359 18.19 10.93 8.84
N PRO A 360 19.43 10.69 8.38
CA PRO A 360 20.57 10.47 9.28
C PRO A 360 20.88 11.63 10.21
N GLY A 361 20.91 12.85 9.66
CA GLY A 361 21.24 14.05 10.43
C GLY A 361 20.16 14.40 11.47
N TYR A 362 18.89 14.24 11.11
CA TYR A 362 17.79 14.49 12.02
C TYR A 362 17.76 13.49 13.18
N ILE A 363 17.91 12.19 12.86
CA ILE A 363 17.87 11.11 13.84
C ILE A 363 19.04 11.20 14.82
N GLU A 364 20.24 11.54 14.32
CA GLU A 364 21.40 11.82 15.18
C GLU A 364 21.11 12.97 16.15
N ALA A 365 20.60 14.10 15.65
CA ALA A 365 20.26 15.26 16.48
C ALA A 365 19.20 14.92 17.54
N VAL A 366 18.12 14.23 17.15
CA VAL A 366 17.07 13.80 18.09
C VAL A 366 17.64 12.90 19.17
N LEU A 367 18.42 11.87 18.83
CA LEU A 367 18.97 10.95 19.82
C LEU A 367 19.95 11.64 20.78
N MET A 368 20.90 12.43 20.24
CA MET A 368 21.88 13.13 21.07
C MET A 368 21.22 14.11 22.03
N ASN A 369 20.27 14.93 21.55
CA ASN A 369 19.58 15.90 22.40
C ASN A 369 18.64 15.21 23.40
N THR A 370 17.98 14.12 23.00
CA THR A 370 17.15 13.31 23.91
C THR A 370 17.97 12.73 25.04
N ILE A 371 19.12 12.12 24.74
CA ILE A 371 20.05 11.55 25.74
C ILE A 371 20.53 12.65 26.69
N ALA A 372 20.99 13.78 26.17
CA ALA A 372 21.48 14.89 26.98
C ALA A 372 20.41 15.50 27.90
N ALA A 373 19.13 15.44 27.52
CA ALA A 373 18.03 15.99 28.30
C ALA A 373 17.62 15.11 29.50
N ILE A 374 17.90 13.81 29.46
CA ILE A 374 17.47 12.85 30.49
C ILE A 374 18.62 12.28 31.35
N GLN A 375 19.87 12.63 31.04
CA GLN A 375 21.05 12.40 31.87
C GLN A 375 21.15 13.45 32.99
#